data_AF-A0A517REA6-F1
#
_entry.id   AF-A0A517REA6-F1
#
_cell.length_a   1.000
_cell.length_b   1.000
_cell.length_c   1.000
_cell.angle_alpha   90.00
_cell.angle_beta   90.00
_cell.angle_gamma   90.00
#
_symmetry.space_group_name_H-M   'P 1'
#
loop_
_entity.id
_entity.type
_entity.pdbx_description
1 polymer ?
#
loop_
_entity_poly.entity_id
_entity_poly.type
_entity_poly.pdbx_seq_one_letter_code
_entity_poly.pdbx_strand_id
1 'polypeptide(L)'
;MKQKTVRIILICLSGLIVCVLLLTRSLKSYNASQGYWEAEIGNAGPHTVLTLRLTGGEAQPWHRVIVFQNIGAEAIQASKFKLPDEAVQMPGARLTFQDITLRPGHVAFVWQGHEFVMMSNWLRVDGKEYGWDEQEVIMLVD
;
A
#
# COMPACT_ATOMS: atom_id res chain seq x y z
N MET A 1 -32.39 -47.57 -4.90
CA MET A 1 -31.03 -47.37 -4.36
C MET A 1 -30.21 -46.32 -5.13
N LYS A 2 -30.04 -46.43 -6.46
CA LYS A 2 -29.21 -45.51 -7.27
C LYS A 2 -29.50 -44.00 -7.08
N GLN A 3 -30.77 -43.62 -6.99
CA GLN A 3 -31.17 -42.20 -6.87
C GLN A 3 -30.79 -41.56 -5.53
N LYS A 4 -30.76 -42.34 -4.43
CA LYS A 4 -30.30 -41.87 -3.10
C LYS A 4 -28.78 -41.65 -3.10
N THR A 5 -28.01 -42.54 -3.73
CA THR A 5 -26.55 -42.43 -3.85
C THR A 5 -26.14 -41.19 -4.66
N VAL A 6 -26.79 -40.95 -5.80
CA VAL A 6 -26.54 -39.76 -6.63
C VAL A 6 -26.83 -38.46 -5.86
N ARG A 7 -27.92 -38.44 -5.08
CA ARG A 7 -28.30 -37.27 -4.28
C ARG A 7 -27.30 -36.97 -3.17
N ILE A 8 -26.75 -37.99 -2.51
CA ILE A 8 -25.69 -37.83 -1.50
C ILE A 8 -24.41 -37.29 -2.14
N ILE A 9 -23.99 -37.84 -3.29
CA ILE A 9 -22.80 -37.38 -4.01
C ILE A 9 -22.94 -35.90 -4.41
N LEU A 10 -24.10 -35.49 -4.93
CA LEU A 10 -24.38 -34.10 -5.29
C LEU A 10 -24.29 -33.16 -4.08
N ILE A 11 -24.82 -33.56 -2.92
CA ILE A 11 -24.74 -32.78 -1.68
C ILE A 11 -23.27 -32.64 -1.25
N CYS A 12 -22.51 -33.73 -1.22
CA CYS A 12 -21.09 -33.70 -0.87
C CYS A 12 -20.28 -32.80 -1.83
N LEU A 13 -20.52 -32.89 -3.14
CA LEU A 13 -19.86 -32.04 -4.13
C LEU A 13 -20.17 -30.55 -3.89
N SER A 14 -21.44 -30.22 -3.67
CA SER A 14 -21.87 -28.84 -3.42
C SER A 14 -21.25 -28.27 -2.14
N GLY A 15 -21.18 -29.08 -1.07
CA GLY A 15 -20.52 -28.70 0.17
C GLY A 15 -19.02 -28.46 -0.02
N LEU A 16 -18.35 -29.32 -0.80
CA LEU A 16 -16.93 -29.19 -1.10
C LEU A 16 -16.64 -27.91 -1.91
N ILE A 17 -17.48 -27.58 -2.89
CA ILE A 17 -17.37 -26.32 -3.66
C ILE A 17 -17.51 -25.11 -2.73
N VAL A 18 -18.50 -25.11 -1.84
CA VAL A 18 -18.69 -24.01 -0.87
C VAL A 18 -17.47 -23.88 0.04
N CYS A 19 -16.92 -24.98 0.55
CA CYS A 19 -15.71 -24.96 1.38
C CYS A 19 -14.52 -24.37 0.64
N VAL A 20 -14.29 -24.75 -0.63
CA VAL A 20 -13.20 -24.20 -1.46
C VAL A 20 -13.40 -22.70 -1.70
N LEU A 21 -14.62 -22.24 -1.97
CA LEU A 21 -14.93 -20.82 -2.15
C LEU A 21 -14.71 -20.00 -0.87
N LEU A 22 -15.08 -20.54 0.29
CA LEU A 22 -14.81 -19.89 1.57
C LEU A 22 -13.31 -19.84 1.87
N LEU A 23 -12.59 -20.95 1.64
CA LEU A 23 -11.16 -21.03 1.90
C LEU A 23 -10.36 -20.08 0.99
N THR A 24 -10.72 -20.01 -0.29
CA THR A 24 -10.11 -19.04 -1.23
C THR A 24 -10.39 -17.59 -0.84
N ARG A 25 -11.61 -17.27 -0.36
CA ARG A 25 -11.91 -15.93 0.17
C ARG A 25 -11.10 -15.62 1.44
N SER A 26 -10.99 -16.56 2.36
CA SER A 26 -10.21 -16.39 3.59
C SER A 26 -8.72 -16.18 3.28
N LEU A 27 -8.16 -16.94 2.34
CA LEU A 27 -6.77 -16.78 1.91
C LEU A 27 -6.52 -15.42 1.25
N LYS A 28 -7.44 -14.96 0.38
CA LYS A 28 -7.36 -13.61 -0.20
C LYS A 28 -7.41 -12.51 0.87
N SER A 29 -8.32 -12.65 1.84
CA SER A 29 -8.42 -11.71 2.96
C SER A 29 -7.16 -11.71 3.83
N TYR A 30 -6.59 -12.89 4.09
CA TYR A 30 -5.35 -13.02 4.85
C TYR A 30 -4.17 -12.37 4.10
N ASN A 31 -4.00 -12.66 2.81
CA ASN A 31 -2.93 -12.06 2.01
C ASN A 31 -3.07 -10.54 1.88
N ALA A 32 -4.30 -10.02 1.73
CA ALA A 32 -4.56 -8.58 1.75
C ALA A 32 -4.18 -7.94 3.09
N SER A 33 -4.39 -8.64 4.21
CA SER A 33 -4.05 -8.16 5.55
C SER A 33 -2.53 -8.09 5.83
N GLN A 34 -1.70 -8.72 5.00
CA GLN A 34 -0.24 -8.66 5.13
C GLN A 34 0.37 -7.41 4.47
N GLY A 35 -0.43 -6.68 3.68
CA GLY A 35 0.01 -5.43 3.05
C GLY A 35 0.36 -4.35 4.08
N TYR A 36 1.43 -3.62 3.81
CA TYR A 36 1.84 -2.42 4.56
C TYR A 36 2.31 -1.34 3.60
N TRP A 37 2.19 -0.09 4.04
CA TRP A 37 2.70 1.05 3.30
C TRP A 37 4.21 1.15 3.47
N GLU A 38 4.94 1.36 2.38
CA GLU A 38 6.39 1.59 2.39
C GLU A 38 6.69 2.96 1.81
N ALA A 39 7.53 3.71 2.51
CA ALA A 39 8.15 4.93 2.03
C ALA A 39 9.64 4.67 1.80
N GLU A 40 10.10 4.89 0.57
CA GLU A 40 11.51 4.83 0.20
C GLU A 40 12.01 6.22 -0.15
N ILE A 41 12.99 6.71 0.60
CA ILE A 41 13.78 7.88 0.23
C ILE A 41 14.91 7.39 -0.67
N GLY A 42 15.03 8.01 -1.83
CA GLY A 42 16.09 7.75 -2.79
C GLY A 42 16.51 9.03 -3.50
N ASN A 43 17.33 8.87 -4.53
CA ASN A 43 17.88 9.98 -5.30
C ASN A 43 17.69 9.72 -6.80
N ALA A 44 17.32 10.74 -7.55
CA ALA A 44 17.25 10.73 -9.00
C ALA A 44 18.02 11.93 -9.57
N GLY A 45 19.27 11.69 -9.97
CA GLY A 45 20.18 12.75 -10.40
C GLY A 45 20.44 13.73 -9.24
N PRO A 46 20.24 15.05 -9.44
CA PRO A 46 20.46 16.04 -8.39
C PRO A 46 19.32 16.10 -7.35
N HIS A 47 18.20 15.41 -7.58
CA HIS A 47 16.99 15.55 -6.77
C HIS A 47 16.81 14.40 -5.79
N THR A 48 16.26 14.72 -4.62
CA THR A 48 15.71 13.73 -3.70
C THR A 48 14.35 13.24 -4.20
N VAL A 49 14.10 11.95 -3.99
CA VAL A 49 12.87 11.27 -4.41
C VAL A 49 12.26 10.52 -3.23
N LEU A 50 10.95 10.65 -3.07
CA LEU A 50 10.16 9.80 -2.20
C LEU A 50 9.35 8.84 -3.07
N THR A 51 9.53 7.54 -2.89
CA THR A 51 8.68 6.54 -3.50
C THR A 51 7.75 5.95 -2.46
N LEU A 52 6.44 6.09 -2.69
CA LEU A 52 5.41 5.51 -1.84
C LEU A 52 4.82 4.29 -2.54
N ARG A 53 4.67 3.18 -1.82
CA ARG A 53 4.14 1.94 -2.39
C ARG A 53 3.43 1.07 -1.36
N LEU A 54 2.62 0.15 -1.85
CA LEU A 54 2.06 -0.93 -1.06
C LEU A 54 2.94 -2.19 -1.20
N THR A 55 3.48 -2.70 -0.08
CA THR A 55 4.37 -3.87 -0.04
C THR A 55 3.76 -4.98 0.82
N GLY A 56 4.12 -6.25 0.58
CA GLY A 56 3.84 -7.35 1.52
C GLY A 56 2.52 -8.11 1.33
N GLY A 57 1.74 -7.82 0.27
CA GLY A 57 0.54 -8.59 -0.12
C GLY A 57 0.54 -9.01 -1.60
N GLU A 58 -0.59 -9.57 -2.10
CA GLU A 58 -0.85 -9.79 -3.55
C GLU A 58 -0.99 -8.47 -4.36
N ALA A 59 -0.54 -7.34 -3.81
CA ALA A 59 -0.67 -6.05 -4.44
C ALA A 59 0.09 -6.04 -5.77
N GLN A 60 -0.56 -5.50 -6.80
CA GLN A 60 0.10 -5.04 -8.03
C GLN A 60 1.26 -4.11 -7.66
N PRO A 61 2.25 -3.89 -8.56
CA PRO A 61 3.41 -3.02 -8.30
C PRO A 61 3.04 -1.52 -8.29
N TRP A 62 2.01 -1.17 -7.55
CA TRP A 62 1.50 0.17 -7.33
C TRP A 62 2.51 0.95 -6.49
N HIS A 63 3.16 1.89 -7.14
CA HIS A 63 4.06 2.82 -6.51
C HIS A 63 3.90 4.18 -7.17
N ARG A 64 4.15 5.23 -6.40
CA ARG A 64 4.20 6.60 -6.88
C ARG A 64 5.54 7.18 -6.55
N VAL A 65 6.13 7.84 -7.53
CA VAL A 65 7.42 8.50 -7.42
C VAL A 65 7.15 9.99 -7.30
N ILE A 66 7.62 10.58 -6.21
CA ILE A 66 7.51 12.00 -5.92
C ILE A 66 8.92 12.59 -5.92
N VAL A 67 9.17 13.59 -6.76
CA VAL A 67 10.48 14.23 -6.93
C VAL A 67 10.44 15.63 -6.34
N PHE A 68 11.40 15.92 -5.46
CA PHE A 68 11.55 17.22 -4.80
C PHE A 68 12.61 18.01 -5.57
N GLN A 69 12.19 19.08 -6.25
CA GLN A 69 13.11 19.82 -7.14
C GLN A 69 14.18 20.60 -6.36
N ASN A 70 13.84 21.10 -5.17
CA ASN A 70 14.68 22.01 -4.39
C ASN A 70 15.52 21.30 -3.32
N ILE A 71 15.35 19.98 -3.14
CA ILE A 71 16.07 19.18 -2.16
C ILE A 71 17.15 18.36 -2.87
N GLY A 72 18.41 18.65 -2.55
CA GLY A 72 19.55 18.00 -3.16
C GLY A 72 19.73 16.54 -2.70
N ALA A 73 20.14 15.69 -3.63
CA ALA A 73 20.37 14.25 -3.39
C ALA A 73 21.35 13.93 -2.23
N GLU A 74 22.24 14.84 -1.87
CA GLU A 74 23.20 14.65 -0.76
C GLU A 74 22.61 14.98 0.61
N ALA A 75 21.45 15.64 0.66
CA ALA A 75 20.87 16.12 1.91
C ALA A 75 20.28 14.98 2.76
N ILE A 76 19.89 13.86 2.15
CA ILE A 76 19.15 12.79 2.83
C ILE A 76 19.66 11.41 2.39
N GLN A 77 19.99 10.56 3.37
CA GLN A 77 20.41 9.19 3.11
C GLN A 77 19.26 8.35 2.55
N ALA A 78 19.53 7.60 1.48
CA ALA A 78 18.56 6.67 0.91
C ALA A 78 18.20 5.58 1.93
N SER A 79 16.91 5.34 2.15
CA SER A 79 16.41 4.45 3.20
C SER A 79 14.95 4.06 2.94
N LYS A 80 14.53 2.93 3.50
CA LYS A 80 13.15 2.42 3.42
C LYS A 80 12.53 2.37 4.80
N PHE A 81 11.26 2.75 4.89
CA PHE A 81 10.51 2.80 6.13
C PHE A 81 9.14 2.17 5.92
N LYS A 82 8.75 1.29 6.84
CA LYS A 82 7.40 0.74 6.92
C LYS A 82 6.49 1.72 7.65
N LEU A 83 5.43 2.18 7.00
CA LEU A 83 4.48 3.09 7.60
C LEU A 83 3.26 2.34 8.16
N PRO A 84 2.71 2.77 9.31
CA PRO A 84 3.16 3.92 10.12
C PRO A 84 4.29 3.58 11.11
N ASP A 85 4.63 2.30 11.30
CA ASP A 85 5.47 1.80 12.40
C ASP A 85 6.88 2.45 12.48
N GLU A 86 7.50 2.73 11.34
CA GLU A 86 8.85 3.28 11.19
C GLU A 86 8.84 4.75 10.77
N ALA A 87 7.66 5.41 10.73
CA ALA A 87 7.54 6.82 10.36
C ALA A 87 8.41 7.74 11.23
N VAL A 88 8.57 7.40 12.51
CA VAL A 88 9.41 8.16 13.47
C VAL A 88 10.91 8.08 13.17
N GLN A 89 11.34 7.11 12.37
CA GLN A 89 12.73 6.92 11.97
C GLN A 89 13.04 7.67 10.66
N MET A 90 12.01 8.08 9.93
CA MET A 90 12.14 8.82 8.69
C MET A 90 12.55 10.28 9.00
N PRO A 91 13.73 10.75 8.55
CA PRO A 91 14.26 12.05 8.96
C PRO A 91 13.34 13.21 8.58
N GLY A 92 12.93 14.02 9.57
CA GLY A 92 12.05 15.17 9.35
C GLY A 92 10.60 14.82 9.02
N ALA A 93 10.22 13.54 9.08
CA ALA A 93 8.83 13.14 8.91
C ALA A 93 8.06 13.32 10.21
N ARG A 94 6.78 13.70 10.07
CA ARG A 94 5.84 13.78 11.18
C ARG A 94 4.56 13.05 10.79
N LEU A 95 4.30 11.92 11.42
CA LEU A 95 3.01 11.24 11.30
C LEU A 95 1.90 12.14 11.84
N THR A 96 0.86 12.39 11.04
CA THR A 96 -0.28 13.24 11.39
C THR A 96 -1.55 12.43 11.63
N PHE A 97 -1.68 11.25 11.00
CA PHE A 97 -2.81 10.36 11.20
C PHE A 97 -2.43 8.91 10.93
N GLN A 98 -3.03 7.98 11.66
CA GLN A 98 -3.03 6.56 11.32
C GLN A 98 -4.36 5.89 11.71
N ASP A 99 -4.89 5.06 10.82
CA ASP A 99 -5.91 4.07 11.12
C ASP A 99 -5.48 2.74 10.49
N ILE A 100 -5.14 1.78 11.35
CA ILE A 100 -4.66 0.44 10.98
C ILE A 100 -5.72 -0.63 11.24
N THR A 101 -6.97 -0.23 11.50
CA THR A 101 -8.09 -1.14 11.76
C THR A 101 -8.29 -2.13 10.60
N LEU A 102 -8.02 -1.68 9.37
CA LEU A 102 -7.96 -2.50 8.16
C LEU A 102 -6.64 -2.26 7.45
N ARG A 103 -5.79 -3.28 7.32
CA ARG A 103 -4.49 -3.15 6.61
C ARG A 103 -4.68 -3.05 5.09
N PRO A 104 -3.83 -2.28 4.37
CA PRO A 104 -2.62 -1.59 4.84
C PRO A 104 -2.87 -0.32 5.68
N GLY A 105 -4.13 0.09 5.85
CA GLY A 105 -4.51 1.21 6.69
C GLY A 105 -4.60 2.52 5.94
N HIS A 106 -5.11 3.53 6.62
CA HIS A 106 -5.02 4.93 6.20
C HIS A 106 -3.87 5.56 6.99
N VAL A 107 -2.90 6.13 6.29
CA VAL A 107 -1.75 6.78 6.90
C VAL A 107 -1.62 8.19 6.34
N ALA A 108 -1.47 9.19 7.21
CA ALA A 108 -1.08 10.53 6.81
C ALA A 108 0.17 10.98 7.54
N PHE A 109 1.08 11.61 6.82
CA PHE A 109 2.29 12.19 7.38
C PHE A 109 2.70 13.44 6.61
N VAL A 110 3.46 14.30 7.26
CA VAL A 110 4.11 15.45 6.65
C VAL A 110 5.59 15.14 6.51
N TRP A 111 6.16 15.43 5.35
CA TRP A 111 7.59 15.33 5.11
C TRP A 111 8.06 16.44 4.18
N GLN A 112 9.16 17.12 4.56
CA GLN A 112 9.70 18.25 3.81
C GLN A 112 8.67 19.36 3.52
N GLY A 113 7.74 19.60 4.44
CA GLY A 113 6.70 20.63 4.28
C GLY A 113 5.46 20.18 3.50
N HIS A 114 5.48 19.00 2.89
CA HIS A 114 4.39 18.47 2.08
C HIS A 114 3.56 17.44 2.86
N GLU A 115 2.25 17.45 2.67
CA GLU A 115 1.33 16.49 3.27
C GLU A 115 1.07 15.31 2.33
N PHE A 116 1.24 14.10 2.86
CA PHE A 116 0.96 12.85 2.18
C PHE A 116 -0.15 12.11 2.91
N VAL A 117 -1.20 11.73 2.18
CA VAL A 117 -2.30 10.91 2.70
C VAL A 117 -2.45 9.69 1.82
N MET A 118 -2.30 8.51 2.42
CA MET A 118 -2.25 7.23 1.74
C MET A 118 -3.48 6.39 2.11
N MET A 119 -4.26 6.01 1.09
CA MET A 119 -5.37 5.07 1.19
C MET A 119 -5.22 3.98 0.14
N SER A 120 -5.92 2.85 0.29
CA SER A 120 -5.77 1.70 -0.61
C SER A 120 -6.15 2.00 -2.08
N ASN A 121 -6.98 3.01 -2.32
CA ASN A 121 -7.48 3.38 -3.63
C ASN A 121 -6.84 4.65 -4.21
N TRP A 122 -6.23 5.51 -3.39
CA TRP A 122 -5.60 6.74 -3.86
C TRP A 122 -4.45 7.21 -2.96
N LEU A 123 -3.62 8.06 -3.53
CA LEU A 123 -2.63 8.89 -2.85
C LEU A 123 -3.06 10.35 -2.96
N ARG A 124 -2.97 11.13 -1.88
CA ARG A 124 -3.14 12.58 -1.92
C ARG A 124 -1.86 13.25 -1.47
N VAL A 125 -1.43 14.25 -2.25
CA VAL A 125 -0.24 15.07 -1.98
C VAL A 125 -0.68 16.53 -2.04
N ASP A 126 -0.50 17.27 -0.94
CA ASP A 126 -0.91 18.68 -0.79
C ASP A 126 -2.33 18.97 -1.30
N GLY A 127 -3.28 18.10 -0.96
CA GLY A 127 -4.68 18.25 -1.35
C GLY A 127 -5.02 17.75 -2.76
N LYS A 128 -4.03 17.47 -3.63
CA LYS A 128 -4.27 16.87 -4.95
C LYS A 128 -4.28 15.35 -4.87
N GLU A 129 -5.32 14.74 -5.40
CA GLU A 129 -5.53 13.29 -5.40
C GLU A 129 -4.96 12.64 -6.67
N TYR A 130 -4.48 11.41 -6.51
CA TYR A 130 -3.75 10.63 -7.50
C TYR A 130 -4.17 9.16 -7.38
N GLY A 131 -4.46 8.51 -8.51
CA GLY A 131 -4.60 7.05 -8.56
C GLY A 131 -3.26 6.35 -8.26
N TRP A 132 -3.29 5.08 -7.87
CA TRP A 132 -2.07 4.28 -7.69
C TRP A 132 -1.54 3.66 -8.99
N ASP A 133 -2.41 3.58 -10.00
CA ASP A 133 -2.18 2.94 -11.30
C ASP A 133 -1.67 3.91 -12.38
N GLU A 134 -1.77 5.23 -12.15
CA GLU A 134 -1.21 6.22 -13.06
C GLU A 134 0.34 6.24 -12.94
N GLN A 135 1.02 6.50 -14.06
CA GLN A 135 2.48 6.46 -14.15
C GLN A 135 3.15 7.83 -14.05
N GLU A 136 2.36 8.89 -13.87
CA GLU A 136 2.87 10.26 -13.81
C GLU A 136 3.71 10.46 -12.53
N VAL A 137 4.92 10.99 -12.72
CA VAL A 137 5.80 11.41 -11.62
C VAL A 137 5.22 12.69 -11.01
N ILE A 138 5.12 12.71 -9.68
CA ILE A 138 4.62 13.89 -8.97
C ILE A 138 5.82 14.79 -8.70
N MET A 139 5.87 15.94 -9.37
CA MET A 139 6.90 16.94 -9.15
C MET A 139 6.44 17.92 -8.07
N LEU A 140 7.23 18.06 -7.00
CA LEU A 140 7.01 19.05 -5.96
C LEU A 140 8.07 20.14 -6.05
N VAL A 141 7.60 21.37 -6.00
CA VAL A 141 8.41 22.59 -5.97
C VAL A 141 8.02 23.31 -4.69
N ASP A 142 8.97 23.44 -3.77
CA ASP A 142 8.81 24.21 -2.54
C ASP A 142 8.37 25.67 -2.82
#